data_AF-A0A8K9UQM3-F1
#
_entry.id   AF-A0A8K9UQM3-F1
#
_cell.length_a   1.000
_cell.length_b   1.000
_cell.length_c   1.000
_cell.angle_alpha   90.00
_cell.angle_beta   90.00
_cell.angle_gamma   90.00
#
_symmetry.space_group_name_H-M   'P 1'
#
loop_
_entity.id
_entity.type
_entity.pdbx_description
1 polymer ?
#
loop_
_entity_poly.entity_id
_entity_poly.type
_entity_poly.pdbx_seq_one_letter_code
_entity_poly.pdbx_strand_id
1 'polypeptide(L)'
;MALATVFLCLIALAFTNLHLTRANDRHAVYWNSSNLHLRREGYTVQVAVNDYLDIYCPHYNTTATSQRGTLERTVAEQYVLYMVSYRGYRTCDPQMGFKRWECNRPHAPHAPIKFSEKFQRYSAFSLGYEFNVGHEYYYISTPTHHHGHSCLRLRVYVCCSTVSHDDDSSQTPPDYTFRPNIKIHNIDEFNPEIPKLEKSVSGSSPSRDRLLLTVATLLISALLVS
;
A
#
# COMPACT_ATOMS: atom_id res chain seq x y z
N MET A 1 -38.34 16.60 26.75
CA MET A 1 -38.32 15.15 26.42
C MET A 1 -37.87 14.90 24.99
N ALA A 2 -38.50 15.50 23.96
CA ALA A 2 -38.15 15.30 22.55
C ALA A 2 -36.72 15.74 22.15
N LEU A 3 -36.20 16.80 22.78
CA LEU A 3 -34.88 17.35 22.44
C LEU A 3 -33.73 16.44 22.90
N ALA A 4 -33.91 15.76 24.04
CA ALA A 4 -32.95 14.80 24.58
C ALA A 4 -32.90 13.52 23.74
N THR A 5 -34.05 13.04 23.25
CA THR A 5 -34.12 11.85 22.38
C THR A 5 -33.49 12.12 21.01
N VAL A 6 -33.65 13.33 20.45
CA VAL A 6 -32.97 13.72 19.20
C VAL A 6 -31.46 13.78 19.40
N PHE A 7 -30.98 14.34 20.50
CA PHE A 7 -29.56 14.42 20.82
C PHE A 7 -28.91 13.05 20.99
N LEU A 8 -29.58 12.13 21.71
CA LEU A 8 -29.16 10.74 21.85
C LEU A 8 -29.14 9.98 20.51
N CYS A 9 -30.10 10.24 19.63
CA CYS A 9 -30.15 9.64 18.30
C CYS A 9 -29.02 10.15 17.39
N LEU A 10 -28.70 11.45 17.45
CA LEU A 10 -27.57 12.05 16.73
C LEU A 10 -26.21 11.52 17.23
N ILE A 11 -26.07 11.34 18.54
CA ILE A 11 -24.87 10.72 19.13
C ILE A 11 -24.75 9.26 18.68
N ALA A 12 -25.84 8.49 18.72
CA ALA A 12 -25.85 7.11 18.23
C ALA A 12 -25.51 7.01 16.74
N LEU A 13 -26.06 7.89 15.90
CA LEU A 13 -25.72 7.98 14.47
C LEU A 13 -24.28 8.42 14.25
N ALA A 14 -23.72 9.31 15.09
CA ALA A 14 -22.31 9.68 15.02
C ALA A 14 -21.39 8.51 15.40
N PHE A 15 -21.77 7.70 16.40
CA PHE A 15 -21.02 6.50 16.82
C PHE A 15 -21.15 5.33 15.83
N THR A 16 -22.27 5.16 15.14
CA THR A 16 -22.41 4.12 14.10
C THR A 16 -21.72 4.51 12.78
N ASN A 17 -21.63 5.81 12.46
CA ASN A 17 -20.83 6.31 11.33
C ASN A 17 -19.31 6.33 11.60
N LEU A 18 -18.87 6.10 12.84
CA LEU A 18 -17.45 5.99 13.22
C LEU A 18 -16.83 4.63 12.87
N HIS A 19 -17.63 3.63 12.48
CA HIS A 19 -17.11 2.44 11.82
C HIS A 19 -16.78 2.78 10.37
N LEU A 20 -15.64 3.45 10.22
CA LEU A 20 -14.98 3.71 8.97
C LEU A 20 -14.79 2.36 8.26
N THR A 21 -15.65 2.06 7.29
CA THR A 21 -15.36 1.08 6.25
C THR A 21 -14.17 1.63 5.47
N ARG A 22 -12.96 1.38 5.99
CA ARG A 22 -11.69 1.84 5.45
C ARG A 22 -11.37 0.99 4.23
N ALA A 23 -12.08 1.27 3.14
CA ALA A 23 -11.81 0.64 1.87
C ALA A 23 -10.59 1.30 1.24
N ASN A 24 -9.47 0.57 1.28
CA ASN A 24 -8.35 0.73 0.36
C ASN A 24 -7.54 2.03 0.52
N ASP A 25 -6.93 2.21 1.71
CA ASP A 25 -6.12 3.39 2.00
C ASP A 25 -4.74 3.31 1.33
N ARG A 26 -4.20 4.50 0.99
CA ARG A 26 -2.90 4.65 0.36
C ARG A 26 -1.91 5.32 1.30
N HIS A 27 -0.77 4.68 1.50
CA HIS A 27 0.31 5.15 2.37
C HIS A 27 1.46 5.63 1.51
N ALA A 28 1.85 6.90 1.61
CA ALA A 28 2.90 7.49 0.78
C ALA A 28 4.23 7.58 1.56
N VAL A 29 5.31 7.06 0.98
CA VAL A 29 6.67 7.14 1.54
C VAL A 29 7.62 7.74 0.52
N TYR A 30 8.24 8.86 0.85
CA TYR A 30 9.28 9.49 0.04
C TYR A 30 10.64 8.89 0.39
N TRP A 31 11.24 8.19 -0.58
CA TRP A 31 12.42 7.36 -0.38
C TRP A 31 13.71 8.08 -0.78
N ASN A 32 14.22 8.92 0.11
CA ASN A 32 15.47 9.67 -0.10
C ASN A 32 16.26 9.83 1.19
N SER A 33 17.53 10.21 1.09
CA SER A 33 18.42 10.37 2.25
C SER A 33 18.03 11.55 3.16
N SER A 34 17.34 12.56 2.62
CA SER A 34 16.83 13.70 3.38
C SER A 34 15.71 13.32 4.35
N ASN A 35 14.99 12.23 4.08
CA ASN A 35 13.99 11.68 4.99
C ASN A 35 14.65 10.99 6.19
N LEU A 36 14.69 11.72 7.31
CA LEU A 36 15.29 11.26 8.58
C LEU A 36 14.69 9.96 9.12
N HIS A 37 13.43 9.67 8.82
CA HIS A 37 12.76 8.47 9.31
C HIS A 37 13.38 7.21 8.70
N LEU A 38 13.77 7.25 7.43
CA LEU A 38 14.35 6.12 6.72
C LEU A 38 15.81 5.83 7.12
N ARG A 39 16.52 6.84 7.64
CA ARG A 39 17.90 6.71 8.12
C ARG A 39 17.99 6.08 9.52
N ARG A 40 16.95 6.23 10.33
CA ARG A 40 16.91 5.74 11.71
C ARG A 40 16.24 4.37 11.77
N GLU A 41 16.57 3.60 12.81
CA GLU A 41 15.81 2.39 13.13
C GLU A 41 14.40 2.77 13.60
N GLY A 42 13.42 1.94 13.24
CA GLY A 42 12.08 2.01 13.80
C GLY A 42 11.02 2.73 12.96
N TYR A 43 11.35 3.31 11.80
CA TYR A 43 10.30 3.84 10.92
C TYR A 43 9.37 2.71 10.46
N THR A 44 8.12 2.80 10.88
CA THR A 44 7.12 1.76 10.71
C THR A 44 5.87 2.37 10.11
N VAL A 45 5.36 1.75 9.03
CA VAL A 45 4.06 2.06 8.45
C VAL A 45 3.11 0.92 8.78
N GLN A 46 1.95 1.25 9.31
CA GLN A 46 0.90 0.28 9.58
C GLN A 46 -0.11 0.29 8.44
N VAL A 47 -0.42 -0.88 7.91
CA VAL A 47 -1.33 -1.05 6.76
C VAL A 47 -2.37 -2.12 7.06
N ALA A 48 -3.55 -2.01 6.46
CA ALA A 48 -4.54 -3.09 6.44
C ALA A 48 -4.34 -3.99 5.20
N VAL A 49 -4.95 -5.17 5.22
CA VAL A 49 -5.07 -6.00 4.00
C VAL A 49 -5.82 -5.20 2.93
N ASN A 50 -5.39 -5.31 1.68
CA ASN A 50 -5.86 -4.56 0.52
C ASN A 50 -5.42 -3.09 0.43
N ASP A 51 -4.80 -2.51 1.47
CA ASP A 51 -4.19 -1.17 1.36
C ASP A 51 -3.01 -1.16 0.37
N TYR A 52 -2.61 0.04 -0.04
CA TYR A 52 -1.45 0.27 -0.89
C TYR A 52 -0.36 1.06 -0.16
N LEU A 53 0.89 0.68 -0.42
CA LEU A 53 2.08 1.49 -0.10
C LEU A 53 2.65 2.05 -1.40
N ASP A 54 2.62 3.37 -1.53
CA ASP A 54 3.21 4.12 -2.64
C ASP A 54 4.58 4.66 -2.20
N ILE A 55 5.65 4.06 -2.74
CA ILE A 55 7.04 4.50 -2.52
C ILE A 55 7.46 5.42 -3.66
N TYR A 56 7.75 6.67 -3.34
CA TYR A 56 8.20 7.69 -4.29
C TYR A 56 9.73 7.74 -4.34
N CYS A 57 10.28 7.54 -5.55
CA CYS A 57 11.70 7.68 -5.81
C CYS A 57 12.17 9.14 -5.70
N PRO A 58 13.47 9.40 -5.41
CA PRO A 58 14.05 10.74 -5.48
C PRO A 58 13.85 11.32 -6.88
N HIS A 59 13.43 12.59 -6.93
CA HIS A 59 13.21 13.32 -8.18
C HIS A 59 13.88 14.68 -8.07
N TYR A 60 14.64 15.03 -9.11
CA TYR A 60 15.40 16.27 -9.19
C TYR A 60 15.10 16.96 -10.50
N ASN A 61 14.74 18.24 -10.43
CA ASN A 61 14.50 19.06 -11.62
C ASN A 61 15.82 19.28 -12.37
N THR A 62 15.78 19.07 -13.70
CA THR A 62 16.91 19.27 -14.61
C THR A 62 17.45 20.72 -14.60
N THR A 63 16.64 21.69 -14.18
CA THR A 63 17.02 23.11 -14.14
C THR A 63 17.90 23.48 -12.94
N ALA A 64 17.88 22.69 -11.87
CA ALA A 64 18.68 22.96 -10.67
C ALA A 64 20.18 22.67 -10.90
N THR A 65 20.50 21.73 -11.79
CA THR A 65 21.87 21.34 -12.14
C THR A 65 22.54 22.28 -13.14
N SER A 66 21.80 23.16 -13.83
CA SER A 66 22.33 24.07 -14.85
C SER A 66 22.50 25.53 -14.40
N GLN A 67 21.86 25.96 -13.31
CA GLN A 67 21.87 27.38 -12.90
C GLN A 67 22.97 27.75 -11.89
N ARG A 68 23.64 26.80 -11.25
CA ARG A 68 24.68 27.09 -10.25
C ARG A 68 26.04 26.62 -10.71
N GLY A 69 26.72 27.45 -11.48
CA GLY A 69 28.12 27.25 -11.92
C GLY A 69 29.16 27.25 -10.78
N THR A 70 28.74 27.17 -9.52
CA THR A 70 29.60 26.99 -8.35
C THR A 70 28.83 26.23 -7.25
N LEU A 71 29.49 25.23 -6.68
CA LEU A 71 29.14 24.47 -5.46
C LEU A 71 28.24 23.23 -5.62
N GLU A 72 28.87 22.07 -5.34
CA GLU A 72 28.37 20.70 -5.20
C GLU A 72 27.57 20.11 -6.38
N ARG A 73 28.23 19.18 -7.09
CA ARG A 73 27.58 18.12 -7.86
C ARG A 73 26.69 17.33 -6.88
N THR A 74 25.45 17.77 -6.65
CA THR A 74 24.45 16.98 -5.94
C THR A 74 24.22 15.75 -6.80
N VAL A 75 24.91 14.66 -6.49
CA VAL A 75 24.77 13.39 -7.21
C VAL A 75 23.32 12.97 -6.98
N ALA A 76 22.53 12.99 -8.06
CA ALA A 76 21.12 12.63 -7.97
C ALA A 76 21.01 11.21 -7.40
N GLU A 77 20.34 11.09 -6.25
CA GLU A 77 20.24 9.84 -5.53
C GLU A 77 19.52 8.78 -6.36
N GLN A 78 20.10 7.58 -6.39
CA GLN A 78 19.57 6.42 -7.09
C GLN A 78 19.68 5.20 -6.18
N TYR A 79 18.63 4.39 -6.15
CA TYR A 79 18.48 3.29 -5.19
C TYR A 79 17.93 2.04 -5.85
N VAL A 80 18.36 0.88 -5.36
CA VAL A 80 17.68 -0.40 -5.60
C VAL A 80 16.93 -0.78 -4.34
N LEU A 81 15.63 -1.06 -4.46
CA LEU A 81 14.75 -1.42 -3.35
C LEU A 81 14.65 -2.95 -3.25
N TYR A 82 14.81 -3.47 -2.05
CA TYR A 82 14.74 -4.90 -1.74
C TYR A 82 13.69 -5.14 -0.67
N MET A 83 12.99 -6.26 -0.80
CA MET A 83 12.19 -6.83 0.27
C MET A 83 13.02 -7.93 0.94
N VAL A 84 13.29 -7.79 2.23
CA VAL A 84 14.27 -8.62 2.97
C VAL A 84 13.67 -9.24 4.23
N SER A 85 14.33 -10.28 4.73
CA SER A 85 14.05 -10.82 6.07
C SER A 85 14.40 -9.82 7.18
N TYR A 86 13.90 -10.08 8.40
CA TYR A 86 14.25 -9.30 9.59
C TYR A 86 15.77 -9.17 9.79
N ARG A 87 16.53 -10.26 9.55
CA ARG A 87 18.00 -10.24 9.66
C ARG A 87 18.60 -9.26 8.64
N GLY A 88 18.15 -9.32 7.38
CA GLY A 88 18.58 -8.39 6.32
C GLY A 88 18.25 -6.93 6.64
N TYR A 89 17.09 -6.66 7.25
CA TYR A 89 16.71 -5.32 7.72
C TYR A 89 17.64 -4.77 8.82
N ARG A 90 18.07 -5.63 9.74
CA ARG A 90 18.99 -5.26 10.83
C ARG A 90 20.41 -5.04 10.31
N THR A 91 20.88 -5.86 9.38
CA THR A 91 22.25 -5.81 8.84
C THR A 91 22.40 -4.97 7.57
N CYS A 92 21.31 -4.40 7.05
CA CYS A 92 21.29 -3.72 5.74
C CYS A 92 21.82 -4.62 4.60
N ASP A 93 21.54 -5.92 4.64
CA ASP A 93 22.05 -6.89 3.65
C ASP A 93 20.99 -7.22 2.58
N PRO A 94 21.19 -6.79 1.31
CA PRO A 94 20.25 -7.06 0.22
C PRO A 94 20.24 -8.53 -0.23
N GLN A 95 21.24 -9.34 0.14
CA GLN A 95 21.30 -10.76 -0.22
C GLN A 95 20.29 -11.60 0.57
N MET A 96 19.76 -11.08 1.68
CA MET A 96 18.77 -11.78 2.52
C MET A 96 17.32 -11.52 2.07
N GLY A 97 17.11 -11.32 0.78
CA GLY A 97 15.83 -10.99 0.19
C GLY A 97 15.87 -10.96 -1.33
N PHE A 98 14.93 -10.23 -1.93
CA PHE A 98 14.85 -10.10 -3.38
C PHE A 98 14.61 -8.65 -3.79
N LYS A 99 15.10 -8.31 -4.99
CA LYS A 99 14.93 -7.00 -5.61
C LYS A 99 13.44 -6.78 -5.91
N ARG A 100 12.89 -5.66 -5.44
CA ARG A 100 11.48 -5.29 -5.64
C ARG A 100 11.31 -4.16 -6.67
N TRP A 101 12.21 -3.18 -6.67
CA TRP A 101 12.13 -2.00 -7.54
C TRP A 101 13.48 -1.31 -7.75
N GLU A 102 13.58 -0.44 -8.77
CA GLU A 102 14.75 0.43 -9.01
C GLU A 102 14.34 1.88 -9.22
N CYS A 103 14.90 2.75 -8.40
CA CYS A 103 14.87 4.20 -8.57
C CYS A 103 16.09 4.66 -9.35
N ASN A 104 16.08 4.45 -10.68
CA ASN A 104 17.20 4.75 -11.59
C ASN A 104 16.97 5.96 -12.52
N ARG A 105 15.81 6.63 -12.42
CA ARG A 105 15.43 7.77 -13.27
C ARG A 105 15.13 9.02 -12.42
N PRO A 106 16.17 9.70 -11.88
CA PRO A 106 15.99 10.86 -11.02
C PRO A 106 15.45 12.10 -11.75
N HIS A 107 15.63 12.20 -13.07
CA HIS A 107 15.19 13.33 -13.90
C HIS A 107 13.98 12.97 -14.78
N ALA A 108 13.05 12.19 -14.24
CA ALA A 108 11.83 11.83 -14.96
C ALA A 108 11.05 13.11 -15.39
N PRO A 109 10.51 13.17 -16.62
CA PRO A 109 10.05 14.42 -17.25
C PRO A 109 8.79 15.04 -16.65
N HIS A 110 7.97 14.28 -15.91
CA HIS A 110 6.66 14.76 -15.44
C HIS A 110 6.52 14.77 -13.91
N ALA A 111 6.83 13.65 -13.26
CA ALA A 111 6.62 13.48 -11.82
C ALA A 111 7.61 12.46 -11.26
N PRO A 112 7.81 12.43 -9.93
CA PRO A 112 8.54 11.36 -9.28
C PRO A 112 7.94 10.00 -9.63
N ILE A 113 8.80 9.06 -10.01
CA ILE A 113 8.38 7.68 -10.27
C ILE A 113 7.94 7.07 -8.94
N LYS A 114 6.80 6.38 -8.95
CA LYS A 114 6.32 5.65 -7.79
C LYS A 114 6.23 4.16 -8.05
N PHE A 115 6.62 3.39 -7.05
CA PHE A 115 6.35 1.97 -6.92
C PHE A 115 5.16 1.79 -5.98
N SER A 116 4.17 1.00 -6.40
CA SER A 116 2.99 0.72 -5.59
C SER A 116 2.97 -0.76 -5.22
N GLU A 117 2.97 -1.04 -3.92
CA GLU A 117 2.74 -2.37 -3.37
C GLU A 117 1.31 -2.47 -2.85
N LYS A 118 0.61 -3.57 -3.15
CA LYS A 118 -0.70 -3.86 -2.57
C LYS A 118 -0.57 -4.98 -1.54
N PHE A 119 -1.08 -4.75 -0.34
CA PHE A 119 -1.03 -5.73 0.75
C PHE A 119 -2.16 -6.75 0.63
N GLN A 120 -2.13 -7.55 -0.42
CA GLN A 120 -3.14 -8.57 -0.68
C GLN A 120 -2.76 -9.92 -0.10
N ARG A 121 -3.76 -10.68 0.36
CA ARG A 121 -3.58 -12.03 0.92
C ARG A 121 -3.26 -13.08 -0.15
N TYR A 122 -3.82 -12.91 -1.35
CA TYR A 122 -3.63 -13.84 -2.46
C TYR A 122 -3.15 -13.06 -3.67
N SER A 123 -2.05 -13.52 -4.26
CA SER A 123 -1.49 -12.91 -5.46
C SER A 123 -2.01 -13.62 -6.72
N ALA A 124 -2.52 -12.85 -7.68
CA ALA A 124 -2.86 -13.37 -9.01
C ALA A 124 -1.61 -13.64 -9.89
N PHE A 125 -0.42 -13.21 -9.45
CA PHE A 125 0.84 -13.40 -10.14
C PHE A 125 1.67 -14.46 -9.43
N SER A 126 2.24 -15.41 -10.18
CA SER A 126 3.04 -16.53 -9.65
C SER A 126 4.29 -16.09 -8.89
N LEU A 127 4.85 -14.92 -9.22
CA LEU A 127 5.97 -14.31 -8.49
C LEU A 127 5.53 -13.12 -7.64
N GLY A 128 4.22 -12.91 -7.48
CA GLY A 128 3.71 -11.85 -6.63
C GLY A 128 3.76 -12.28 -5.16
N TYR A 129 3.88 -11.28 -4.29
CA TYR A 129 4.06 -11.52 -2.86
C TYR A 129 2.70 -11.50 -2.14
N GLU A 130 2.59 -12.31 -1.09
CA GLU A 130 1.38 -12.47 -0.29
C GLU A 130 1.59 -11.93 1.13
N PHE A 131 0.60 -11.21 1.63
CA PHE A 131 0.68 -10.50 2.90
C PHE A 131 -0.34 -11.02 3.92
N ASN A 132 0.14 -11.31 5.13
CA ASN A 132 -0.63 -11.89 6.22
C ASN A 132 -0.82 -10.88 7.35
N VAL A 133 -2.00 -10.93 7.97
CA VAL A 133 -2.34 -10.12 9.14
C VAL A 133 -1.47 -10.53 10.33
N GLY A 134 -1.00 -9.55 11.10
CA GLY A 134 -0.12 -9.75 12.25
C GLY A 134 1.36 -9.90 11.88
N HIS A 135 1.71 -9.85 10.60
CA HIS A 135 3.10 -9.98 10.14
C HIS A 135 3.75 -8.62 9.86
N GLU A 136 5.06 -8.60 10.09
CA GLU A 136 5.95 -7.50 9.72
C GLU A 136 6.73 -7.84 8.44
N TYR A 137 6.84 -6.86 7.56
CA TYR A 137 7.55 -6.94 6.30
C TYR A 137 8.59 -5.82 6.22
N TYR A 138 9.76 -6.11 5.67
CA TYR A 138 10.89 -5.20 5.75
C TYR A 138 11.41 -4.84 4.36
N TYR A 139 11.56 -3.53 4.14
CA TYR A 139 12.13 -2.97 2.93
C TYR A 139 13.44 -2.27 3.26
N ILE A 140 14.45 -2.47 2.42
CA ILE A 140 15.71 -1.73 2.48
C ILE A 140 16.08 -1.23 1.09
N SER A 141 16.97 -0.24 1.03
CA SER A 141 17.58 0.14 -0.23
C SER A 141 19.08 0.37 -0.13
N THR A 142 19.79 -0.02 -1.18
CA THR A 142 21.20 0.29 -1.36
C THR A 142 21.37 1.34 -2.47
N PRO A 143 22.25 2.34 -2.27
CA PRO A 143 22.59 3.28 -3.34
C PRO A 143 23.28 2.56 -4.50
N THR A 144 23.03 2.99 -5.74
CA THR A 144 23.62 2.37 -6.95
C THR A 144 25.07 2.78 -7.20
N HIS A 145 25.45 4.01 -6.83
CA HIS A 145 26.76 4.61 -7.17
C HIS A 145 27.70 4.81 -5.97
N HIS A 146 27.26 4.46 -4.75
CA HIS A 146 28.04 4.68 -3.53
C HIS A 146 28.19 3.39 -2.73
N HIS A 147 29.43 3.00 -2.42
CA HIS A 147 29.72 1.83 -1.57
C HIS A 147 29.71 2.21 -0.08
N GLY A 148 28.58 2.77 0.39
CA GLY A 148 28.38 3.14 1.80
C GLY A 148 27.52 2.13 2.55
N HIS A 149 27.80 1.92 3.84
CA HIS A 149 27.05 1.00 4.73
C HIS A 149 25.70 1.56 5.24
N SER A 150 25.35 2.82 4.93
CA SER A 150 24.08 3.41 5.36
C SER A 150 22.95 3.07 4.37
N CYS A 151 22.16 2.04 4.68
CA CYS A 151 20.94 1.75 3.94
C CYS A 151 19.75 2.57 4.46
N LEU A 152 18.82 2.92 3.57
CA LEU A 152 17.50 3.38 3.98
C LEU A 152 16.63 2.16 4.23
N ARG A 153 15.78 2.22 5.26
CA ARG A 153 14.96 1.07 5.65
C ARG A 153 13.59 1.45 6.19
N LEU A 154 12.63 0.58 5.95
CA LEU A 154 11.23 0.73 6.33
C LEU A 154 10.71 -0.62 6.85
N ARG A 155 9.99 -0.58 7.96
CA ARG A 155 9.18 -1.69 8.45
C ARG A 155 7.72 -1.45 8.10
N VAL A 156 7.02 -2.47 7.64
CA VAL A 156 5.59 -2.41 7.38
C VAL A 156 4.90 -3.47 8.22
N TYR A 157 3.93 -3.05 9.04
CA TYR A 157 3.14 -3.96 9.87
C TYR A 157 1.73 -4.08 9.31
N VAL A 158 1.31 -5.31 8.98
CA VAL A 158 -0.05 -5.57 8.48
C VAL A 158 -0.95 -5.85 9.68
N CYS A 159 -1.77 -4.88 10.08
CA CYS A 159 -2.46 -4.95 11.37
C CYS A 159 -3.78 -5.70 11.34
N CYS A 160 -4.59 -5.50 10.31
CA CYS A 160 -5.97 -6.00 10.28
C CYS A 160 -6.44 -6.34 8.86
N SER A 161 -7.48 -7.16 8.82
CA SER A 161 -8.26 -7.40 7.60
C SER A 161 -9.30 -6.30 7.43
N THR A 162 -9.63 -5.95 6.18
CA THR A 162 -10.68 -4.96 5.87
C THR A 162 -12.11 -5.45 6.09
N VAL A 163 -12.29 -6.70 6.54
CA VAL A 163 -13.59 -7.14 7.05
C VAL A 163 -13.77 -6.53 8.42
N SER A 164 -14.72 -5.60 8.53
CA SER A 164 -15.42 -5.34 9.78
C SER A 164 -15.88 -6.69 10.32
N HIS A 165 -15.19 -7.19 11.34
CA HIS A 165 -15.69 -8.26 12.18
C HIS A 165 -16.95 -7.74 12.86
N ASP A 166 -18.10 -7.97 12.23
CA ASP A 166 -19.28 -8.32 13.00
C ASP A 166 -19.07 -9.77 13.40
N ASP A 167 -18.94 -10.01 14.70
CA ASP A 167 -18.87 -11.34 15.29
C ASP A 167 -20.12 -12.15 14.89
N ASP A 168 -19.99 -12.97 13.83
CA ASP A 168 -20.79 -14.18 13.70
C ASP A 168 -19.87 -15.38 13.90
N SER A 169 -19.86 -15.84 15.14
CA SER A 169 -19.19 -17.03 15.60
C SER A 169 -19.83 -18.29 15.02
N SER A 170 -19.67 -18.55 13.72
CA SER A 170 -19.78 -19.90 13.14
C SER A 170 -19.50 -19.89 11.64
N GLN A 171 -18.23 -20.05 11.25
CA GLN A 171 -17.91 -20.55 9.92
C GLN A 171 -17.07 -21.81 10.05
N THR A 172 -17.78 -22.93 10.01
CA THR A 172 -17.25 -24.24 9.64
C THR A 172 -16.42 -24.12 8.35
N PRO A 173 -15.30 -24.85 8.23
CA PRO A 173 -14.50 -24.83 7.00
C PRO A 173 -15.37 -25.23 5.80
N PRO A 174 -15.23 -24.59 4.63
CA PRO A 174 -15.98 -24.98 3.45
C PRO A 174 -15.62 -26.42 3.09
N ASP A 175 -16.65 -27.25 3.05
CA ASP A 175 -16.60 -28.65 2.63
C ASP A 175 -15.94 -28.72 1.25
N TYR A 176 -14.74 -29.28 1.21
CA TYR A 176 -14.01 -29.51 -0.03
C TYR A 176 -14.75 -30.62 -0.77
N THR A 177 -15.69 -30.23 -1.63
CA THR A 177 -16.39 -31.18 -2.50
C THR A 177 -15.43 -31.70 -3.58
N PHE A 178 -14.57 -32.66 -3.19
CA PHE A 178 -14.01 -33.61 -4.12
C PHE A 178 -15.17 -34.40 -4.71
N ARG A 179 -15.64 -34.02 -5.91
CA ARG A 179 -16.45 -34.93 -6.73
C ARG A 179 -15.56 -36.12 -7.14
N PRO A 180 -15.92 -37.37 -6.80
CA PRO A 180 -15.13 -38.53 -7.16
C PRO A 180 -15.47 -38.97 -8.60
N ASN A 181 -14.47 -39.57 -9.28
CA ASN A 181 -14.52 -40.22 -10.60
C ASN A 181 -14.41 -39.34 -11.87
N ILE A 182 -13.21 -38.82 -12.14
CA ILE A 182 -12.72 -38.71 -13.53
C ILE A 182 -11.46 -39.60 -13.65
N LYS A 183 -11.61 -40.73 -14.34
CA LYS A 183 -10.49 -41.55 -14.80
C LYS A 183 -9.82 -40.79 -15.94
N ILE A 184 -8.55 -40.45 -15.78
CA ILE A 184 -7.74 -39.80 -16.82
C ILE A 184 -7.47 -40.85 -17.90
N HIS A 185 -8.26 -40.85 -18.96
CA HIS A 185 -7.89 -41.43 -20.25
C HIS A 185 -8.42 -40.51 -21.35
N ASN A 186 -7.48 -39.97 -22.13
CA ASN A 186 -7.66 -39.35 -23.44
C ASN A 186 -8.43 -38.02 -23.47
N ILE A 187 -7.79 -36.98 -24.02
CA ILE A 187 -8.33 -36.01 -25.00
C ILE A 187 -7.14 -35.13 -25.40
N ASP A 188 -6.45 -35.57 -26.45
CA ASP A 188 -5.69 -34.71 -27.36
C ASP A 188 -6.68 -33.78 -28.08
N GLU A 189 -7.30 -32.82 -27.40
CA GLU A 189 -8.04 -31.73 -28.05
C GLU A 189 -8.33 -30.61 -27.06
N PHE A 190 -7.44 -29.63 -26.95
CA PHE A 190 -7.77 -28.35 -26.32
C PHE A 190 -7.26 -27.20 -27.18
N ASN A 191 -8.22 -26.57 -27.88
CA ASN A 191 -8.07 -25.34 -28.64
C ASN A 191 -7.71 -24.17 -27.71
N PRO A 192 -6.61 -23.41 -27.94
CA PRO A 192 -6.24 -22.29 -27.09
C PRO A 192 -6.89 -21.00 -27.61
N GLU A 193 -8.21 -20.82 -27.44
CA GLU A 193 -8.78 -19.47 -27.49
C GLU A 193 -8.72 -18.84 -26.10
N ILE A 194 -7.66 -18.07 -25.88
CA ILE A 194 -7.43 -17.25 -24.68
C ILE A 194 -8.47 -16.11 -24.68
N PRO A 195 -9.36 -16.00 -23.67
CA PRO A 195 -10.24 -14.85 -23.55
C PRO A 195 -9.41 -13.56 -23.38
N LYS A 196 -9.65 -12.57 -24.23
CA LYS A 196 -9.00 -11.26 -24.14
C LYS A 196 -9.36 -10.60 -22.81
N LEU A 197 -8.32 -10.30 -22.01
CA LEU A 197 -8.43 -9.58 -20.76
C LEU A 197 -8.90 -8.14 -21.03
N GLU A 198 -10.13 -7.83 -20.62
CA GLU A 198 -10.66 -6.46 -20.66
C GLU A 198 -9.85 -5.59 -19.69
N LYS A 199 -9.42 -4.42 -20.16
CA LYS A 199 -8.61 -3.46 -19.38
C LYS A 199 -9.32 -3.11 -18.08
N SER A 200 -8.65 -3.36 -16.96
CA SER A 200 -9.07 -2.91 -15.64
C SER A 200 -9.28 -1.40 -15.61
N VAL A 201 -10.51 -1.00 -15.27
CA VAL A 201 -10.94 0.37 -15.06
C VAL A 201 -10.10 1.02 -13.95
N SER A 202 -9.57 2.21 -14.25
CA SER A 202 -8.88 3.06 -13.28
C SER A 202 -9.88 3.51 -12.22
N GLY A 203 -9.84 2.91 -11.03
CA GLY A 203 -10.69 3.31 -9.90
C GLY A 203 -10.28 4.69 -9.41
N SER A 204 -11.17 5.68 -9.57
CA SER A 204 -11.08 6.96 -8.89
C SER A 204 -11.27 6.77 -7.38
N SER A 205 -10.42 7.43 -6.59
CA SER A 205 -10.43 7.35 -5.13
C SER A 205 -11.65 8.07 -4.54
N PRO A 206 -12.50 7.42 -3.71
CA PRO A 206 -13.74 7.99 -3.16
C PRO A 206 -13.54 8.91 -1.94
N SER A 207 -12.30 9.17 -1.52
CA SER A 207 -12.00 9.83 -0.25
C SER A 207 -12.39 11.32 -0.19
N ARG A 208 -12.39 12.03 -1.32
CA ARG A 208 -12.76 13.46 -1.36
C ARG A 208 -14.26 13.71 -1.39
N ASP A 209 -15.02 12.87 -2.09
CA ASP A 209 -16.47 13.06 -2.26
C ASP A 209 -17.22 12.74 -0.96
N ARG A 210 -16.70 11.80 -0.16
CA ARG A 210 -17.30 11.47 1.15
C ARG A 210 -17.07 12.54 2.21
N LEU A 211 -15.91 13.20 2.23
CA LEU A 211 -15.64 14.30 3.16
C LEU A 211 -16.63 15.47 2.93
N LEU A 212 -16.90 15.77 1.65
CA LEU A 212 -17.87 16.80 1.26
C LEU A 212 -19.30 16.42 1.65
N LEU A 213 -19.69 15.16 1.54
CA LEU A 213 -21.01 14.69 2.00
C LEU A 213 -21.18 14.80 3.52
N THR A 214 -20.15 14.47 4.30
CA THR A 214 -20.19 14.61 5.77
C THR A 214 -20.26 16.08 6.21
N VAL A 215 -19.56 16.99 5.53
CA VAL A 215 -19.64 18.42 5.82
C VAL A 215 -21.00 18.99 5.42
N ALA A 216 -21.55 18.57 4.26
CA ALA A 216 -22.86 18.99 3.80
C ALA A 216 -23.98 18.52 4.75
N THR A 217 -23.92 17.27 5.22
CA THR A 217 -24.91 16.73 6.17
C THR A 217 -24.85 17.42 7.53
N LEU A 218 -23.65 17.75 8.03
CA LEU A 218 -23.48 18.54 9.24
C LEU A 218 -24.05 19.97 9.10
N LEU A 219 -23.79 20.64 7.97
CA LEU A 219 -24.33 21.98 7.69
C LEU A 219 -25.85 21.98 7.58
N ILE A 220 -26.44 20.99 6.90
CA ILE A 220 -27.89 20.83 6.79
C ILE A 220 -28.51 20.56 8.16
N SER A 221 -27.87 19.74 9.00
CA SER A 221 -28.35 19.48 10.36
C SER A 221 -28.29 20.71 11.28
N ALA A 222 -27.29 21.58 11.12
CA ALA A 222 -27.19 22.83 11.87
C ALA A 222 -28.28 23.84 11.48
N LEU A 223 -28.66 23.87 10.20
CA LEU A 223 -29.73 24.72 9.66
C LEU A 223 -31.14 24.27 10.06
N LEU A 224 -31.34 22.98 10.35
CA LEU A 224 -32.62 22.42 10.80
C LEU A 224 -32.85 22.58 12.32
N VAL A 225 -31.81 22.97 13.06
CA VAL A 225 -31.83 23.13 14.53
C VAL A 225 -31.83 24.62 14.95
N SER A 226 -31.55 25.55 14.03
CA SER A 226 -31.78 27.00 14.22
C SER A 226 -33.20 27.40 13.82
#